data_AF-A0AAU6XXD9-F1
#
_entry.id   AF-A0AAU6XXD9-F1
#
_cell.length_a   1.000
_cell.length_b   1.000
_cell.length_c   1.000
_cell.angle_alpha   90.00
_cell.angle_beta   90.00
_cell.angle_gamma   90.00
#
_symmetry.space_group_name_H-M   'P 1'
#
loop_
_entity.id
_entity.type
_entity.pdbx_description
1 polymer ?
#
loop_
_entity_poly.entity_id
_entity_poly.type
_entity_poly.pdbx_seq_one_letter_code
_entity_poly.pdbx_strand_id
1 'polypeptide(L)'
;MNHRNSDKYYDQQVTAIRQFYINFASPEDIYLQLATHLQKFIEKQDFDIERPLPSVYYIHRTLNVSRASAYRAYAELNRNNLVYWMKGKGFYAKLNSPE
;
A
#
# COMPACT_ATOMS: atom_id res chain seq x y z
N MET A 1 -4.82 -26.83 10.16
CA MET A 1 -4.18 -25.49 10.07
C MET A 1 -3.99 -25.14 8.60
N ASN A 2 -4.77 -24.17 8.11
CA ASN A 2 -4.99 -23.87 6.70
C ASN A 2 -3.86 -23.02 6.09
N HIS A 3 -2.80 -23.64 5.58
CA HIS A 3 -1.72 -22.92 4.88
C HIS A 3 -2.17 -22.29 3.54
N ARG A 4 -3.29 -22.73 2.94
CA ARG A 4 -3.75 -22.27 1.61
C ARG A 4 -4.41 -20.89 1.57
N ASN A 5 -4.99 -20.40 2.67
CA ASN A 5 -5.66 -19.10 2.64
C ASN A 5 -4.68 -17.93 2.70
N SER A 6 -3.51 -18.17 3.28
CA SER A 6 -2.56 -17.11 3.58
C SER A 6 -1.97 -16.48 2.31
N ASP A 7 -1.49 -17.27 1.33
CA ASP A 7 -0.98 -16.76 0.05
C ASP A 7 -2.03 -15.98 -0.76
N LYS A 8 -3.29 -16.42 -0.71
CA LYS A 8 -4.39 -15.75 -1.40
C LYS A 8 -4.55 -14.28 -0.97
N TYR A 9 -4.38 -13.95 0.31
CA TYR A 9 -4.52 -12.57 0.81
C TYR A 9 -3.38 -11.66 0.38
N TYR A 10 -2.15 -12.17 0.30
CA TYR A 10 -1.03 -11.39 -0.24
C TYR A 10 -1.19 -11.15 -1.74
N ASP A 11 -1.61 -12.19 -2.48
CA ASP A 11 -1.90 -12.07 -3.89
C ASP A 11 -3.02 -11.06 -4.16
N GLN A 12 -4.03 -10.97 -3.29
CA GLN A 12 -5.09 -9.97 -3.37
C GLN A 12 -4.55 -8.54 -3.16
N GLN A 13 -3.76 -8.30 -2.11
CA GLN A 13 -3.15 -6.98 -1.85
C GLN A 13 -2.22 -6.53 -2.99
N VAL A 14 -1.46 -7.47 -3.56
CA VAL A 14 -0.56 -7.25 -4.69
C VAL A 14 -1.31 -7.01 -5.99
N THR A 15 -2.42 -7.73 -6.23
CA THR A 15 -3.26 -7.57 -7.42
C THR A 15 -4.02 -6.25 -7.40
N ALA A 16 -4.47 -5.79 -6.23
CA ALA A 16 -5.24 -4.55 -6.09
C ALA A 16 -4.48 -3.31 -6.58
N ILE A 17 -3.15 -3.28 -6.42
CA ILE A 17 -2.31 -2.18 -6.91
C ILE A 17 -2.47 -1.97 -8.41
N ARG A 18 -2.72 -3.02 -9.20
CA ARG A 18 -2.92 -2.91 -10.66
C ARG A 18 -4.15 -2.10 -11.05
N GLN A 19 -5.10 -1.93 -10.12
CA GLN A 19 -6.32 -1.14 -10.32
C GLN A 19 -6.12 0.34 -9.98
N PHE A 20 -4.95 0.74 -9.46
CA PHE A 20 -4.69 2.13 -9.13
C PHE A 20 -4.45 2.93 -10.40
N TYR A 21 -5.20 4.01 -10.54
CA TYR A 21 -5.04 4.95 -11.63
C TYR A 21 -4.21 6.14 -11.17
N ILE A 22 -3.09 6.39 -11.84
CA ILE A 22 -2.20 7.52 -11.53
C ILE A 22 -2.25 8.49 -12.70
N ASN A 23 -2.67 9.73 -12.43
CA ASN A 23 -2.72 10.77 -13.44
C ASN A 23 -1.42 11.58 -13.44
N PHE A 24 -0.53 11.26 -14.38
CA PHE A 24 0.76 11.95 -14.55
C PHE A 24 0.64 13.38 -15.11
N ALA A 25 -0.51 13.74 -15.67
CA ALA A 25 -0.78 15.10 -16.15
C ALA A 25 -1.50 15.97 -15.10
N SER A 26 -1.86 15.40 -13.94
CA SER A 26 -2.46 16.13 -12.84
C SER A 26 -1.46 17.09 -12.21
N PRO A 27 -1.89 18.28 -11.74
CA PRO A 27 -1.05 19.13 -10.89
C PRO A 27 -0.79 18.51 -9.50
N GLU A 28 -1.53 17.47 -9.11
CA GLU A 28 -1.33 16.77 -7.85
C GLU A 28 -0.09 15.87 -7.89
N ASP A 29 0.74 15.93 -6.85
CA ASP A 29 1.92 15.10 -6.71
C ASP A 29 1.59 13.60 -6.76
N ILE A 30 2.34 12.85 -7.57
CA ILE A 30 2.16 11.39 -7.76
C ILE A 30 2.16 10.62 -6.44
N TYR A 31 2.98 11.03 -5.47
CA TYR A 31 3.04 10.34 -4.19
C TYR A 31 1.78 10.56 -3.35
N LEU A 32 1.10 11.71 -3.49
CA LEU A 32 -0.16 12.01 -2.82
C LEU A 32 -1.29 11.19 -3.44
N GLN A 33 -1.39 11.18 -4.78
CA GLN A 33 -2.34 10.33 -5.50
C GLN A 33 -2.22 8.86 -5.04
N LEU A 34 -0.98 8.35 -5.01
CA LEU A 34 -0.70 6.98 -4.55
C LEU A 34 -1.06 6.76 -3.08
N ALA A 35 -0.71 7.71 -2.19
CA ALA A 35 -1.06 7.63 -0.78
C ALA A 35 -2.58 7.59 -0.60
N THR A 36 -3.34 8.40 -1.32
CA THR A 36 -4.81 8.38 -1.29
C THR A 36 -5.38 7.05 -1.77
N HIS A 37 -4.84 6.46 -2.84
CA HIS A 37 -5.27 5.14 -3.30
C HIS A 37 -4.97 4.05 -2.25
N LEU A 38 -3.76 4.05 -1.69
CA LEU A 38 -3.37 3.11 -0.63
C LEU A 38 -4.22 3.29 0.63
N GLN A 39 -4.50 4.53 1.05
CA GLN A 39 -5.35 4.83 2.20
C GLN A 39 -6.75 4.27 1.99
N LYS A 40 -7.41 4.59 0.86
CA LYS A 40 -8.75 4.06 0.54
C LYS A 40 -8.76 2.53 0.51
N PHE A 41 -7.67 1.93 0.04
CA PHE A 41 -7.52 0.49 0.01
C PHE A 41 -7.38 -0.11 1.41
N ILE A 42 -6.60 0.53 2.29
CA ILE A 42 -6.49 0.18 3.72
C ILE A 42 -7.86 0.37 4.40
N GLU A 43 -8.51 1.51 4.28
CA GLU A 43 -9.78 1.81 4.96
C GLU A 43 -10.91 0.82 4.61
N LYS A 44 -10.91 0.27 3.39
CA LYS A 44 -11.87 -0.76 2.96
C LYS A 44 -11.65 -2.14 3.60
N GLN A 45 -10.63 -2.30 4.46
CA GLN A 45 -10.27 -3.55 5.13
C GLN A 45 -9.95 -4.73 4.19
N ASP A 46 -9.58 -4.47 2.93
CA ASP A 46 -9.11 -5.49 1.99
C ASP A 46 -7.63 -5.88 2.25
N PHE A 47 -7.15 -5.73 3.48
CA PHE A 47 -5.76 -5.98 3.86
C PHE A 47 -5.67 -6.93 5.05
N ASP A 48 -4.66 -7.79 5.00
CA ASP A 48 -4.25 -8.64 6.10
C ASP A 48 -3.21 -7.87 6.94
N ILE A 49 -3.58 -7.45 8.15
CA ILE A 49 -2.71 -6.72 9.09
C ILE A 49 -1.44 -7.50 9.46
N GLU A 50 -1.46 -8.82 9.32
CA GLU A 50 -0.33 -9.70 9.63
C GLU A 50 0.67 -9.79 8.47
N ARG A 51 0.33 -9.21 7.31
CA ARG A 51 1.15 -9.25 6.11
C ARG A 51 1.70 -7.88 5.72
N PRO A 52 2.90 -7.86 5.12
CA PRO A 52 3.46 -6.63 4.61
C PRO A 52 2.63 -6.17 3.41
N LEU A 53 2.39 -4.86 3.36
CA LEU A 53 1.91 -4.18 2.18
C LEU A 53 2.89 -4.37 1.01
N PRO A 54 2.42 -4.17 -0.23
CA PRO A 54 3.27 -4.29 -1.41
C PRO A 54 4.57 -3.48 -1.28
N SER A 55 5.68 -4.02 -1.75
CA SER A 55 6.95 -3.31 -1.63
C SER A 55 6.99 -2.05 -2.51
N VAL A 56 7.81 -1.08 -2.14
CA VAL A 56 8.13 0.11 -2.97
C VAL A 56 8.54 -0.31 -4.39
N TYR A 57 9.31 -1.39 -4.52
CA TYR A 57 9.72 -1.93 -5.81
C TYR A 57 8.54 -2.46 -6.63
N TYR A 58 7.61 -3.17 -5.98
CA TYR A 58 6.42 -3.68 -6.65
C TYR A 58 5.53 -2.53 -7.16
N ILE A 59 5.30 -1.50 -6.34
CA ILE A 59 4.53 -0.32 -6.76
C ILE A 59 5.19 0.37 -7.96
N HIS A 60 6.49 0.65 -7.86
CA HIS A 60 7.27 1.25 -8.96
C HIS A 60 7.11 0.44 -10.26
N ARG A 61 7.26 -0.88 -10.18
CA ARG A 61 7.20 -1.75 -11.37
C ARG A 61 5.78 -1.86 -11.94
N THR A 62 4.77 -1.81 -11.09
CA THR A 62 3.37 -2.04 -11.47
C THR A 62 2.72 -0.77 -12.03
N LEU A 63 2.97 0.38 -11.39
CA LEU A 63 2.34 1.66 -11.74
C LEU A 63 3.24 2.59 -12.56
N ASN A 64 4.48 2.16 -12.85
CA ASN A 64 5.48 2.95 -13.57
C ASN A 64 5.76 4.31 -12.91
N VAL A 65 5.65 4.38 -11.58
CA VAL A 65 5.98 5.56 -10.77
C VAL A 65 7.41 5.48 -10.29
N SER A 66 8.04 6.62 -9.98
CA SER A 66 9.40 6.61 -9.42
C SER A 66 9.44 5.90 -8.05
N ARG A 67 10.58 5.24 -7.74
CA ARG A 67 10.78 4.62 -6.41
C ARG A 67 10.68 5.63 -5.28
N ALA A 68 11.14 6.87 -5.53
CA ALA A 68 11.05 7.95 -4.56
C ALA A 68 9.58 8.31 -4.28
N SER A 69 8.74 8.41 -5.30
CA SER A 69 7.30 8.67 -5.15
C SER A 69 6.60 7.54 -4.39
N ALA A 70 6.90 6.28 -4.73
CA ALA A 70 6.35 5.13 -4.01
C ALA A 70 6.78 5.09 -2.53
N TYR A 71 8.04 5.40 -2.23
CA TYR A 71 8.50 5.51 -0.85
C TYR A 71 7.85 6.68 -0.11
N ARG A 72 7.74 7.86 -0.74
CA ARG A 72 7.09 9.04 -0.16
C ARG A 72 5.62 8.79 0.16
N ALA A 73 4.91 8.03 -0.67
CA ALA A 73 3.54 7.63 -0.38
C ALA A 73 3.45 6.80 0.91
N TYR A 74 4.30 5.79 1.08
CA TYR A 74 4.36 5.01 2.33
C TYR A 74 4.78 5.87 3.54
N ALA A 75 5.72 6.78 3.35
CA ALA A 75 6.13 7.70 4.39
C ALA A 75 4.97 8.60 4.83
N GLU A 76 4.16 9.08 3.88
CA GLU A 76 2.97 9.88 4.15
C GLU A 76 1.92 9.09 4.93
N LEU A 77 1.61 7.86 4.53
CA LEU A 77 0.71 6.98 5.28
C LEU A 77 1.23 6.69 6.70
N ASN A 78 2.54 6.53 6.86
CA ASN A 78 3.16 6.30 8.16
C ASN A 78 3.05 7.54 9.06
N ARG A 79 3.23 8.74 8.48
CA ARG A 79 3.00 10.02 9.18
C ARG A 79 1.54 10.18 9.61
N ASN A 80 0.60 9.71 8.78
CA ASN A 80 -0.83 9.70 9.07
C ASN A 80 -1.27 8.52 9.95
N ASN A 81 -0.32 7.77 10.51
CA ASN A 81 -0.58 6.67 11.43
C ASN A 81 -1.44 5.52 10.85
N LEU A 82 -1.46 5.37 9.52
CA LEU A 82 -2.19 4.31 8.80
C LEU A 82 -1.35 3.08 8.54
N VAL A 83 -0.03 3.24 8.47
CA VAL A 83 0.92 2.14 8.30
C VAL A 83 2.08 2.30 9.27
N TYR A 84 2.87 1.25 9.44
CA TYR A 84 4.13 1.27 10.17
C TYR A 84 5.21 0.50 9.43
N TRP A 85 6.45 0.95 9.56
CA TRP A 85 7.61 0.25 9.03
C TRP A 85 8.14 -0.78 10.03
N MET A 86 8.30 -2.02 9.58
CA MET A 86 9.00 -3.06 10.33
C MET A 86 10.34 -3.35 9.65
N LYS A 87 11.44 -3.09 10.37
CA LYS A 87 12.81 -3.23 9.84
C LYS A 87 13.03 -4.64 9.27
N GLY A 88 13.47 -4.70 8.01
CA GLY A 88 13.73 -5.94 7.29
C GLY A 88 12.50 -6.68 6.78
N LYS A 89 11.27 -6.19 7.06
CA LYS A 89 10.03 -6.87 6.67
C LYS A 89 9.10 -6.02 5.79
N GLY A 90 9.17 -4.70 5.85
CA GLY A 90 8.37 -3.83 4.98
C GLY A 90 7.42 -2.92 5.74
N PHE A 91 6.46 -2.35 5.02
CA PHE A 91 5.36 -1.58 5.60
C PHE A 91 4.19 -2.51 5.90
N TYR A 92 3.53 -2.28 7.02
CA TYR A 92 2.35 -3.01 7.46
C TYR A 92 1.25 -1.99 7.74
N ALA A 93 0.01 -2.32 7.42
CA ALA A 93 -1.11 -1.46 7.77
C ALA A 93 -1.42 -1.55 9.28
N LYS A 94 -1.80 -0.43 9.88
CA LYS A 94 -2.30 -0.38 11.24
C LYS A 94 -3.78 -0.74 11.23
N LEU A 95 -4.22 -1.46 12.27
CA LEU A 95 -5.63 -1.67 12.51
C LEU A 95 -6.25 -0.31 12.83
N ASN A 96 -7.06 0.22 11.91
CA ASN A 96 -8.02 1.25 12.27
C ASN A 96 -9.16 0.53 13.01
N SER A 97 -9.16 0.62 14.34
CA SER A 97 -10.39 0.39 15.09
C SER A 97 -11.30 1.58 14.79
N PRO A 98 -12.42 1.42 14.06
CA PRO A 98 -13.46 2.43 14.13
C PRO A 98 -13.95 2.44 15.59
N GLU A 99 -13.76 3.56 16.28
CA GLU A 99 -14.46 3.82 17.55
C GLU A 99 -15.96 4.05 17.29
#